data_AF-A0A951Q6B6-F1
#
_entry.id   AF-A0A951Q6B6-F1
#
_cell.length_a   1.000
_cell.length_b   1.000
_cell.length_c   1.000
_cell.angle_alpha   90.00
_cell.angle_beta   90.00
_cell.angle_gamma   90.00
#
_symmetry.space_group_name_H-M   'P 1'
#
loop_
_entity.id
_entity.type
_entity.pdbx_description
1 polymer ?
#
loop_
_entity_poly.entity_id
_entity_poly.type
_entity_poly.pdbx_seq_one_letter_code
_entity_poly.pdbx_strand_id
1 'polypeptide(L)'
;MSKKSLPTKPSQGKTKLGEQIRSIADRLKQETEIQIKATSRILGAAAQISENHDRLINEVVEMVEEDLNNQADTSQRQTYTVEALKIQYKTLKDAKAHFNLKANSWDALVNQLNTLSLQSPVAENSPQLSQNLNGKQVNNHTELERLTVFLEPDVAQMFPTSEAVNEALRFLIRVASKSN
;
A
#
# COMPACT_ATOMS: atom_id res chain seq x y z
N MET A 1 14.72 5.65 -99.09
CA MET A 1 13.48 4.91 -98.77
C MET A 1 13.46 4.64 -97.27
N SER A 2 12.73 5.48 -96.54
CA SER A 2 12.67 5.52 -95.07
C SER A 2 11.62 4.56 -94.54
N LYS A 3 11.92 3.74 -93.51
CA LYS A 3 10.99 3.37 -92.42
C LYS A 3 11.77 3.08 -91.14
N LYS A 4 11.87 4.10 -90.29
CA LYS A 4 12.32 4.02 -88.90
C LYS A 4 11.10 3.63 -88.06
N SER A 5 11.05 2.39 -87.58
CA SER A 5 9.99 1.94 -86.67
C SER A 5 10.26 2.48 -85.26
N LEU A 6 9.31 3.24 -84.74
CA LEU A 6 9.33 3.76 -83.37
C LEU A 6 9.02 2.66 -82.34
N PRO A 7 9.68 2.64 -81.18
CA PRO A 7 9.24 1.83 -80.06
C PRO A 7 7.99 2.46 -79.43
N THR A 8 6.87 1.74 -79.46
CA THR A 8 5.64 2.12 -78.77
C THR A 8 5.86 2.03 -77.25
N LYS A 9 5.92 3.19 -76.59
CA LYS A 9 5.87 3.33 -75.12
C LYS A 9 4.64 2.60 -74.57
N PRO A 10 4.78 1.75 -73.55
CA PRO A 10 3.62 1.26 -72.81
C PRO A 10 2.93 2.43 -72.10
N SER A 11 1.61 2.47 -72.25
CA SER A 11 0.69 3.44 -71.63
C SER A 11 0.83 3.46 -70.10
N GLN A 12 1.74 4.28 -69.59
CA GLN A 12 1.74 4.73 -68.20
C GLN A 12 0.68 5.82 -68.06
N GLY A 13 -0.53 5.43 -67.68
CA GLY A 13 -1.59 6.40 -67.55
C GLY A 13 -2.85 5.95 -66.82
N LYS A 14 -2.85 4.79 -66.15
CA LYS A 14 -3.88 4.37 -65.17
C LYS A 14 -3.29 3.28 -64.28
N THR A 15 -2.57 3.64 -63.22
CA THR A 15 -2.53 2.78 -62.04
C THR A 15 -3.98 2.66 -61.57
N LYS A 16 -4.56 1.50 -61.86
CA LYS A 16 -6.00 1.25 -61.88
C LYS A 16 -6.55 1.40 -60.47
N LEU A 17 -7.60 2.20 -60.32
CA LEU A 17 -8.38 2.38 -59.08
C LEU A 17 -8.61 1.07 -58.30
N GLY A 18 -8.80 -0.05 -59.01
CA GLY A 18 -8.96 -1.38 -58.39
C GLY A 18 -7.75 -1.90 -57.62
N GLU A 19 -6.53 -1.54 -58.01
CA GLU A 19 -5.30 -1.88 -57.27
C GLU A 19 -5.18 -1.04 -56.00
N GLN A 20 -5.57 0.24 -56.06
CA GLN A 20 -5.67 1.09 -54.87
C GLN A 20 -6.73 0.56 -53.89
N ILE A 21 -7.92 0.19 -54.38
CA ILE A 21 -8.98 -0.42 -53.56
C ILE A 21 -8.48 -1.71 -52.89
N ARG A 22 -7.75 -2.56 -53.63
CA ARG A 22 -7.18 -3.80 -53.07
C ARG A 22 -6.14 -3.50 -51.99
N SER A 23 -5.24 -2.55 -52.23
CA SER A 23 -4.24 -2.14 -51.21
C SER A 23 -4.86 -1.55 -49.95
N ILE A 24 -5.96 -0.79 -50.09
CA ILE A 24 -6.70 -0.23 -48.96
C ILE A 24 -7.38 -1.36 -48.17
N ALA A 25 -7.98 -2.34 -48.85
CA ALA A 25 -8.60 -3.49 -48.22
C ALA A 25 -7.57 -4.35 -47.47
N ASP A 26 -6.41 -4.61 -48.07
CA ASP A 26 -5.31 -5.36 -47.45
C ASP A 26 -4.79 -4.63 -46.21
N ARG A 27 -4.61 -3.31 -46.29
CA ARG A 27 -4.20 -2.48 -45.15
C ARG A 27 -5.23 -2.49 -44.02
N LEU A 28 -6.52 -2.32 -44.33
CA LEU A 28 -7.60 -2.36 -43.34
C LEU A 28 -7.63 -3.72 -42.64
N LYS A 29 -7.50 -4.82 -43.39
CA LYS A 29 -7.45 -6.17 -42.83
C LYS A 29 -6.27 -6.33 -41.86
N GLN A 30 -5.08 -5.89 -42.25
CA GLN A 30 -3.90 -5.95 -41.36
C GLN A 30 -4.09 -5.13 -40.10
N GLU A 31 -4.64 -3.92 -40.20
CA GLU A 31 -4.92 -3.07 -39.04
C GLU A 31 -5.91 -3.73 -38.10
N THR A 32 -6.98 -4.33 -38.62
CA THR A 32 -7.95 -5.07 -37.82
C THR A 32 -7.33 -6.29 -37.13
N GLU A 33 -6.47 -7.05 -37.81
CA GLU A 33 -5.77 -8.19 -37.20
C GLU A 33 -4.85 -7.72 -36.05
N ILE A 34 -4.14 -6.61 -36.23
CA ILE A 34 -3.31 -6.00 -35.18
C ILE A 34 -4.18 -5.54 -34.00
N GLN A 35 -5.31 -4.89 -34.27
CA GLN A 35 -6.24 -4.44 -33.22
C GLN A 35 -6.82 -5.64 -32.45
N ILE A 36 -7.30 -6.68 -33.13
CA ILE A 36 -7.81 -7.89 -32.47
C ILE A 36 -6.75 -8.50 -31.56
N LYS A 37 -5.50 -8.58 -32.05
CA LYS A 37 -4.37 -9.10 -31.26
C LYS A 37 -4.01 -8.22 -30.06
N ALA A 38 -4.08 -6.90 -30.21
CA ALA A 38 -3.84 -5.98 -29.12
C ALA A 38 -4.94 -6.10 -28.05
N THR A 39 -6.20 -6.09 -28.49
CA THR A 39 -7.36 -6.21 -27.60
C THR A 39 -7.38 -7.54 -26.86
N SER A 40 -7.05 -8.66 -27.51
CA SER A 40 -7.00 -9.97 -26.83
C SER A 40 -5.90 -10.04 -25.77
N ARG A 41 -4.75 -9.40 -26.01
CA ARG A 41 -3.68 -9.28 -25.01
C ARG A 41 -4.09 -8.41 -23.83
N ILE A 42 -4.75 -7.27 -24.09
CA ILE A 42 -5.28 -6.40 -23.04
C ILE A 42 -6.32 -7.15 -22.21
N LEU A 43 -7.23 -7.89 -22.85
CA LEU A 43 -8.26 -8.67 -22.16
C LEU A 43 -7.65 -9.78 -21.28
N GLY A 44 -6.62 -10.47 -21.79
CA GLY A 44 -5.89 -11.49 -21.01
C GLY A 44 -5.19 -10.90 -19.79
N ALA A 45 -4.51 -9.76 -19.96
CA ALA A 45 -3.88 -9.06 -18.84
C ALA A 45 -4.92 -8.56 -17.82
N ALA A 46 -6.05 -8.02 -18.29
CA ALA A 46 -7.14 -7.59 -17.42
C ALA A 46 -7.73 -8.75 -16.60
N ALA A 47 -7.90 -9.94 -17.22
CA ALA A 47 -8.35 -11.13 -16.51
C ALA A 47 -7.38 -11.55 -15.41
N GLN A 48 -6.07 -11.53 -15.70
CA GLN A 48 -5.03 -11.83 -14.71
C GLN A 48 -4.99 -10.80 -13.57
N ILE A 49 -5.18 -9.51 -13.88
CA ILE A 49 -5.26 -8.46 -12.86
C ILE A 49 -6.48 -8.67 -11.97
N SER A 50 -7.63 -9.04 -12.53
CA SER A 50 -8.84 -9.36 -11.76
C SER A 50 -8.59 -10.52 -10.79
N GLU A 51 -7.98 -11.60 -11.27
CA GLU A 51 -7.63 -12.75 -10.43
C GLU A 51 -6.69 -12.37 -9.28
N ASN A 52 -5.67 -11.56 -9.58
CA ASN A 52 -4.76 -11.04 -8.55
C ASN A 52 -5.50 -10.16 -7.53
N HIS A 53 -6.43 -9.32 -7.99
CA HIS A 53 -7.24 -8.47 -7.12
C HIS A 53 -8.13 -9.31 -6.21
N ASP A 54 -8.82 -10.32 -6.73
CA ASP A 54 -9.65 -11.23 -5.92
C ASP A 54 -8.81 -11.94 -4.85
N ARG A 55 -7.59 -12.36 -5.21
CA ARG A 55 -6.64 -12.94 -4.25
C ARG A 55 -6.20 -11.95 -3.17
N LEU A 56 -5.81 -10.74 -3.56
CA LEU A 56 -5.42 -9.67 -2.63
C LEU A 56 -6.55 -9.33 -1.66
N ILE A 57 -7.78 -9.26 -2.16
CA ILE A 57 -8.97 -9.04 -1.32
C ILE A 57 -9.07 -10.15 -0.27
N ASN A 58 -8.95 -11.41 -0.66
CA ASN A 58 -9.02 -12.54 0.28
C ASN A 58 -7.89 -12.50 1.31
N GLU A 59 -6.64 -12.26 0.89
CA GLU A 59 -5.48 -12.19 1.81
C GLU A 59 -5.63 -11.03 2.81
N VAL A 60 -6.13 -9.87 2.37
CA VAL A 60 -6.40 -8.73 3.27
C VAL A 60 -7.56 -9.05 4.21
N VAL A 61 -8.62 -9.72 3.75
CA VAL A 61 -9.71 -10.15 4.62
C VAL A 61 -9.21 -11.11 5.69
N GLU A 62 -8.42 -12.13 5.32
CA GLU A 62 -7.83 -13.07 6.26
C GLU A 62 -6.95 -12.37 7.30
N MET A 63 -6.10 -11.43 6.87
CA MET A 63 -5.24 -10.67 7.78
C MET A 63 -6.02 -9.76 8.72
N VAL A 64 -7.07 -9.09 8.23
CA VAL A 64 -7.94 -8.24 9.06
C VAL A 64 -8.75 -9.08 10.04
N GLU A 65 -9.26 -10.24 9.61
CA GLU A 65 -9.95 -11.18 10.50
C GLU A 65 -8.98 -11.74 11.55
N GLU A 66 -7.75 -12.09 11.18
CA GLU A 66 -6.69 -12.50 12.09
C GLU A 66 -6.37 -11.38 13.10
N ASP A 67 -6.20 -10.13 12.67
CA ASP A 67 -5.95 -8.98 13.54
C ASP A 67 -7.11 -8.71 14.50
N LEU A 68 -8.36 -8.86 14.04
CA LEU A 68 -9.55 -8.72 14.89
C LEU A 68 -9.64 -9.86 15.90
N ASN A 69 -9.35 -11.10 15.50
CA ASN A 69 -9.36 -12.25 16.40
C ASN A 69 -8.21 -12.18 17.41
N ASN A 70 -7.02 -11.78 16.99
CA ASN A 70 -5.88 -11.51 17.87
C ASN A 70 -6.15 -10.33 18.81
N GLN A 71 -6.91 -9.31 18.39
CA GLN A 71 -7.39 -8.25 19.29
C GLN A 71 -8.43 -8.77 20.30
N ALA A 72 -9.29 -9.71 19.92
CA ALA A 72 -10.21 -10.36 20.86
C ALA A 72 -9.44 -11.22 21.88
N ASP A 73 -8.39 -11.93 21.44
CA ASP A 73 -7.56 -12.78 22.30
C ASP A 73 -6.59 -11.95 23.18
N THR A 74 -6.10 -10.80 22.71
CA THR A 74 -5.34 -9.84 23.54
C THR A 74 -6.24 -8.94 24.39
N SER A 75 -7.55 -8.89 24.10
CA SER A 75 -8.58 -8.34 24.96
C SER A 75 -8.98 -9.28 26.10
N GLN A 76 -8.09 -10.19 26.51
CA GLN A 76 -8.00 -10.63 27.90
C GLN A 76 -7.67 -9.43 28.80
N ARG A 77 -8.60 -8.47 28.86
CA ARG A 77 -8.72 -7.44 29.89
C ARG A 77 -8.58 -8.18 31.19
N GLN A 78 -7.46 -7.97 31.87
CA GLN A 78 -7.28 -8.44 33.23
C GLN A 78 -8.39 -7.77 34.05
N THR A 79 -9.48 -8.49 34.20
CA THR A 79 -10.62 -8.05 34.97
C THR A 79 -10.23 -8.40 36.39
N TYR A 80 -9.68 -7.42 37.08
CA TYR A 80 -9.28 -7.62 38.45
C TYR A 80 -10.55 -7.78 39.28
N THR A 81 -10.61 -8.85 40.07
CA THR A 81 -11.67 -9.06 41.06
C THR A 81 -11.07 -8.91 42.46
N VAL A 82 -11.89 -8.48 43.41
CA VAL A 82 -11.47 -8.24 44.80
C VAL A 82 -10.80 -9.47 45.40
N GLU A 83 -11.36 -10.65 45.14
CA GLU A 83 -10.87 -11.91 45.70
C GLU A 83 -9.52 -12.33 45.10
N ALA A 84 -9.34 -12.15 43.78
CA ALA A 84 -8.05 -12.42 43.13
C ALA A 84 -6.94 -11.51 43.68
N LEU A 85 -7.25 -10.23 43.91
CA LEU A 85 -6.31 -9.26 44.47
C LEU A 85 -5.96 -9.54 45.94
N LYS A 86 -6.91 -10.02 46.75
CA LYS A 86 -6.63 -10.44 48.13
C LYS A 86 -5.76 -11.70 48.21
N ILE A 87 -5.92 -12.62 47.25
CA ILE A 87 -5.06 -13.80 47.15
C ILE A 87 -3.63 -13.41 46.76
N GLN A 88 -3.50 -12.47 45.81
CA GLN A 88 -2.21 -12.02 45.31
C GLN A 88 -1.48 -11.08 46.29
N TYR A 89 -2.21 -10.22 46.99
CA TYR A 89 -1.68 -9.28 47.97
C TYR A 89 -2.42 -9.46 49.30
N LYS A 90 -1.69 -9.93 50.31
CA LYS A 90 -2.22 -10.19 51.66
C LYS A 90 -2.79 -8.95 52.34
N THR A 91 -2.33 -7.75 51.97
CA THR A 91 -2.85 -6.49 52.50
C THR A 91 -3.14 -5.48 51.39
N LEU A 92 -4.14 -4.63 51.64
CA LEU A 92 -4.49 -3.51 50.76
C LEU A 92 -3.33 -2.51 50.62
N LYS A 93 -2.51 -2.38 51.67
CA LYS A 93 -1.33 -1.51 51.66
C LYS A 93 -0.28 -2.02 50.66
N ASP A 94 -0.07 -3.34 50.61
CA ASP A 94 0.88 -3.96 49.67
C ASP A 94 0.39 -3.87 48.23
N ALA A 95 -0.90 -4.11 48.00
CA ALA A 95 -1.51 -3.93 46.67
C ALA A 95 -1.38 -2.47 46.19
N LYS A 96 -1.69 -1.50 47.05
CA LYS A 96 -1.54 -0.08 46.73
C LYS A 96 -0.11 0.31 46.42
N ALA A 97 0.86 -0.23 47.18
CA ALA A 97 2.27 0.02 46.92
C ALA A 97 2.71 -0.56 45.57
N HIS A 98 2.21 -1.76 45.23
CA HIS A 98 2.52 -2.42 43.96
C HIS A 98 2.00 -1.66 42.74
N PHE A 99 0.74 -1.20 42.78
CA PHE A 99 0.14 -0.46 41.66
C PHE A 99 0.39 1.06 41.72
N ASN A 100 0.97 1.54 42.82
CA ASN A 100 1.15 2.96 43.12
C ASN A 100 -0.17 3.78 43.04
N LEU A 101 -1.30 3.15 43.41
CA LEU A 101 -2.64 3.74 43.34
C LEU A 101 -3.17 4.16 44.70
N LYS A 102 -3.92 5.27 44.73
CA LYS A 102 -4.60 5.77 45.92
C LYS A 102 -6.03 5.25 45.96
N ALA A 103 -6.22 4.15 46.68
CA ALA A 103 -7.53 3.59 46.97
C ALA A 103 -7.82 3.55 48.48
N ASN A 104 -9.08 3.77 48.86
CA ASN A 104 -9.55 3.73 50.26
C ASN A 104 -10.21 2.39 50.62
N SER A 105 -10.50 1.55 49.63
CA SER A 105 -11.06 0.20 49.78
C SER A 105 -10.59 -0.70 48.65
N TRP A 106 -10.75 -2.02 48.81
CA TRP A 106 -10.43 -2.97 47.76
C TRP A 106 -11.30 -2.76 46.52
N ASP A 107 -12.58 -2.45 46.68
CA ASP A 107 -13.49 -2.14 45.58
C ASP A 107 -13.04 -0.90 44.81
N ALA A 108 -12.58 0.14 45.50
CA ALA A 108 -12.04 1.34 44.85
C ALA A 108 -10.76 1.04 44.07
N LEU A 109 -9.89 0.17 44.58
CA LEU A 109 -8.66 -0.26 43.90
C LEU A 109 -8.98 -1.11 42.66
N VAL A 110 -9.91 -2.06 42.78
CA VAL A 110 -10.38 -2.89 41.68
C VAL A 110 -11.01 -2.05 40.59
N ASN A 111 -11.89 -1.11 40.96
CA ASN A 111 -12.53 -0.22 40.01
C ASN A 111 -11.48 0.67 39.32
N GLN A 112 -10.49 1.20 40.06
CA GLN A 112 -9.39 1.95 39.45
C GLN A 112 -8.58 1.10 38.48
N LEU A 113 -8.18 -0.12 38.85
CA LEU A 113 -7.43 -1.02 37.99
C LEU A 113 -8.22 -1.42 36.76
N ASN A 114 -9.51 -1.71 36.90
CA ASN A 114 -10.39 -2.02 35.79
C ASN A 114 -10.60 -0.78 34.90
N THR A 115 -10.73 0.44 35.46
CA THR A 115 -10.82 1.67 34.67
C THR A 115 -9.52 2.04 33.95
N LEU A 116 -8.36 1.78 34.56
CA LEU A 116 -7.05 2.03 33.95
C LEU A 116 -6.76 0.98 32.87
N SER A 117 -7.15 -0.27 33.10
CA SER A 117 -7.17 -1.34 32.10
C SER A 117 -8.11 -1.00 30.92
N LEU A 118 -9.15 -0.18 31.16
CA LEU A 118 -10.06 0.34 30.14
C LEU A 118 -9.57 1.65 29.47
N GLN A 119 -8.59 2.37 30.03
CA GLN A 119 -8.16 3.71 29.59
C GLN A 119 -6.66 3.80 29.24
N SER A 120 -6.12 2.90 28.42
CA SER A 120 -4.88 3.24 27.69
C SER A 120 -5.22 4.00 26.40
N PRO A 121 -5.20 5.35 26.44
CA PRO A 121 -4.69 6.10 25.31
C PRO A 121 -3.65 7.15 25.75
N VAL A 122 -2.46 7.09 25.12
CA VAL A 122 -1.61 8.22 24.66
C VAL A 122 -1.55 9.50 25.52
N ALA A 123 -0.38 9.84 26.10
CA ALA A 123 0.32 11.16 25.96
C ALA A 123 1.47 11.45 26.98
N GLU A 124 2.64 11.82 26.40
CA GLU A 124 3.58 12.93 26.76
C GLU A 124 4.58 12.92 27.96
N ASN A 125 5.87 12.83 27.59
CA ASN A 125 7.00 13.80 27.74
C ASN A 125 7.71 14.15 29.09
N SER A 126 9.00 13.71 29.14
CA SER A 126 10.25 14.38 29.63
C SER A 126 10.61 14.46 31.14
N PRO A 127 11.91 14.63 31.55
CA PRO A 127 13.19 14.56 30.80
C PRO A 127 14.40 13.85 31.51
N GLN A 128 15.44 13.57 30.71
CA GLN A 128 16.91 13.58 30.98
C GLN A 128 17.76 12.30 31.13
N LEU A 129 18.81 12.31 30.30
CA LEU A 129 20.22 11.89 30.49
C LEU A 129 20.60 10.42 30.26
N SER A 130 21.20 10.13 29.09
CA SER A 130 22.66 9.90 28.97
C SER A 130 23.04 9.46 27.54
N GLN A 131 23.91 10.26 26.92
CA GLN A 131 24.76 9.83 25.82
C GLN A 131 25.81 8.83 26.37
N ASN A 132 25.85 7.61 25.85
CA ASN A 132 27.03 7.05 25.15
C ASN A 132 26.93 5.53 24.98
N LEU A 133 27.00 5.15 23.69
CA LEU A 133 27.81 4.08 23.10
C LEU A 133 27.47 2.59 23.35
N ASN A 134 27.35 1.96 22.19
CA ASN A 134 27.69 0.58 21.87
C ASN A 134 26.74 -0.53 22.32
N GLY A 135 26.15 -1.14 21.30
CA GLY A 135 25.88 -2.57 21.29
C GLY A 135 24.41 -2.92 21.18
N LYS A 136 24.02 -3.24 19.96
CA LYS A 136 23.16 -4.40 19.65
C LYS A 136 21.69 -4.32 20.11
N GLN A 137 20.91 -3.75 19.20
CA GLN A 137 19.56 -4.12 18.76
C GLN A 137 18.40 -4.15 19.77
N VAL A 138 17.23 -3.81 19.20
CA VAL A 138 15.86 -4.06 19.66
C VAL A 138 15.27 -2.98 20.56
N ASN A 139 14.30 -2.24 20.02
CA ASN A 139 13.02 -1.87 20.65
C ASN A 139 12.07 -1.24 19.62
N ASN A 140 10.91 -1.87 19.45
CA ASN A 140 9.73 -1.37 18.75
C ASN A 140 8.95 -0.47 19.75
N HIS A 141 8.27 0.64 19.44
CA HIS A 141 7.39 0.97 18.32
C HIS A 141 7.24 2.51 18.13
N THR A 142 6.81 2.90 16.92
CA THR A 142 6.28 4.23 16.46
C THR A 142 7.25 5.28 15.91
N GLU A 143 8.29 4.86 15.18
CA GLU A 143 8.82 5.65 14.08
C GLU A 143 8.08 5.22 12.81
N LEU A 144 7.38 6.14 12.13
CA LEU A 144 7.05 5.93 10.72
C LEU A 144 8.37 5.58 10.04
N GLU A 145 8.52 4.32 9.63
CA GLU A 145 9.67 3.88 8.85
C GLU A 145 9.92 4.96 7.81
N ARG A 146 11.06 5.63 7.89
CA ARG A 146 11.46 6.55 6.84
C ARG A 146 11.58 5.69 5.59
N LEU A 147 10.51 5.65 4.80
CA LEU A 147 10.44 4.92 3.54
C LEU A 147 11.54 5.52 2.67
N THR A 148 12.67 4.82 2.65
CA THR A 148 13.86 5.30 1.95
C THR A 148 13.71 4.85 0.52
N VAL A 149 13.22 5.77 -0.30
CA VAL A 149 12.99 5.52 -1.73
C VAL A 149 14.31 5.76 -2.47
N PHE A 150 14.84 4.70 -3.06
CA PHE A 150 15.99 4.81 -3.95
C PHE A 150 15.49 5.14 -5.35
N LEU A 151 15.93 6.27 -5.89
CA LEU A 151 15.60 6.70 -7.25
C LEU A 151 16.69 6.24 -8.21
N GLU A 152 16.30 5.93 -9.44
CA GLU A 152 17.25 5.72 -10.53
C GLU A 152 18.07 7.00 -10.80
N PRO A 153 19.32 6.89 -11.30
CA PRO A 153 20.24 8.02 -11.44
C PRO A 153 19.68 9.20 -12.23
N ASP A 154 18.92 8.92 -13.28
CA ASP A 154 18.34 9.93 -14.16
C ASP A 154 17.17 10.67 -13.47
N VAL A 155 16.43 9.97 -12.61
CA VAL A 155 15.32 10.54 -11.83
C VAL A 155 15.87 11.35 -10.65
N ALA A 156 16.94 10.89 -10.02
CA ALA A 156 17.65 11.62 -8.96
C ALA A 156 18.24 12.95 -9.45
N GLN A 157 18.65 13.03 -10.73
CA GLN A 157 19.07 14.31 -11.35
C GLN A 157 17.91 15.28 -11.52
N MET A 158 16.71 14.78 -11.84
CA MET A 158 15.51 15.60 -12.01
C MET A 158 14.94 16.08 -10.65
N PHE A 159 15.10 15.27 -9.59
CA PHE A 159 14.66 15.56 -8.23
C PHE A 159 15.82 15.50 -7.24
N PRO A 160 16.69 16.52 -7.21
CA PRO A 160 17.94 16.49 -6.44
C PRO A 160 17.73 16.64 -4.94
N THR A 161 16.54 17.01 -4.48
CA THR A 161 16.22 17.22 -3.06
C THR A 161 15.09 16.30 -2.61
N SER A 162 15.15 15.85 -1.36
CA SER A 162 14.10 15.05 -0.74
C SER A 162 12.76 15.78 -0.67
N GLU A 163 12.77 17.12 -0.62
CA GLU A 163 11.56 17.94 -0.60
C GLU A 163 10.80 17.87 -1.93
N ALA A 164 11.51 17.96 -3.06
CA ALA A 164 10.90 17.87 -4.39
C ALA A 164 10.28 16.49 -4.65
N VAL A 165 10.93 15.42 -4.17
CA VAL A 165 10.40 14.04 -4.25
C VAL A 165 9.13 13.91 -3.41
N ASN A 166 9.14 14.43 -2.18
CA ASN A 166 8.00 14.34 -1.28
C ASN A 166 6.77 15.11 -1.80
N GLU A 167 6.96 16.27 -2.43
CA GLU A 167 5.87 17.02 -3.06
C GLU A 167 5.29 16.30 -4.27
N ALA A 168 6.13 15.68 -5.10
CA ALA A 168 5.66 14.87 -6.23
C ALA A 168 4.83 13.67 -5.76
N LEU A 169 5.27 12.96 -4.71
CA LEU A 169 4.53 11.86 -4.10
C LEU A 169 3.20 12.32 -3.50
N ARG A 170 3.19 13.46 -2.78
CA ARG A 170 1.95 14.06 -2.24
C ARG A 170 0.98 14.45 -3.34
N PHE A 171 1.48 14.99 -4.45
CA PHE A 171 0.65 15.33 -5.60
C PHE A 171 0.03 14.09 -6.24
N LEU A 172 0.80 13.02 -6.44
CA LEU A 172 0.33 11.74 -6.94
C LEU A 172 -0.78 11.15 -6.07
N ILE A 173 -0.57 11.12 -4.75
CA ILE A 173 -1.57 10.66 -3.78
C ILE A 173 -2.84 11.53 -3.90
N ARG A 174 -2.70 12.87 -3.94
CA ARG A 174 -3.83 13.78 -4.05
C ARG A 174 -4.64 13.56 -5.35
N VAL A 175 -3.99 13.32 -6.48
CA VAL A 175 -4.66 13.05 -7.76
C VAL A 175 -5.37 11.71 -7.70
N ALA A 176 -4.72 10.67 -7.18
CA ALA A 176 -5.30 9.33 -7.04
C ALA A 176 -6.49 9.29 -6.06
N SER A 177 -6.44 10.06 -4.96
CA SER A 177 -7.55 10.17 -4.01
C SER A 177 -8.71 11.03 -4.51
N LYS A 178 -8.48 11.89 -5.51
CA LYS A 178 -9.51 12.76 -6.09
C LYS A 178 -10.26 12.13 -7.27
N SER A 179 -9.74 11.02 -7.83
CA SER A 179 -10.39 10.27 -8.89
C SER A 179 -11.32 9.14 -8.39
N ASN A 180 -11.68 9.15 -7.11
CA ASN A 180 -12.62 8.22 -6.47
C ASN A 180 -13.83 8.97 -5.92
#